data_AF-A0A0D3J3X7-F1
#
_entry.id   AF-A0A0D3J3X7-F1
#
_cell.length_a   1.000
_cell.length_b   1.000
_cell.length_c   1.000
_cell.angle_alpha   90.00
_cell.angle_beta   90.00
_cell.angle_gamma   90.00
#
_symmetry.space_group_name_H-M   'P 1'
#
loop_
_entity.id
_entity.type
_entity.pdbx_description
1 polymer ?
#
loop_
_entity_poly.entity_id
_entity_poly.type
_entity_poly.pdbx_seq_one_letter_code
_entity_poly.pdbx_strand_id
1 'polypeptide(L)'
;MISLRHAISCLLLAAATPASARYRVRLRTPLGIAFEEVEPGKACGVVVADLVDGGNAEHDGRIWVGDRLLSTSAVVLGGDSALLTVGGGRQFTNWKRELIPATAMGFEEIMAAIGSNSGRFGYVDCLLELARTDSSGAKKKNSPAVWQTLHYSIMTNELSAMRVEHTLTTS
;
A
#
# COMPACT_ATOMS: atom_id res chain seq x y z
N MET A 1 -21.58 -9.32 -46.28
CA MET A 1 -20.42 -10.05 -45.72
C MET A 1 -19.66 -9.09 -44.82
N ILE A 2 -20.01 -9.05 -43.52
CA ILE A 2 -19.47 -8.07 -42.57
C ILE A 2 -18.29 -8.71 -41.85
N SER A 3 -17.13 -8.06 -41.96
CA SER A 3 -15.81 -8.52 -41.50
C SER A 3 -15.75 -8.65 -39.97
N LEU A 4 -15.69 -9.90 -39.50
CA LEU A 4 -15.70 -10.32 -38.09
C LEU A 4 -14.29 -10.21 -37.46
N ARG A 5 -13.61 -9.06 -37.59
CA ARG A 5 -12.23 -8.88 -37.07
C ARG A 5 -12.02 -7.78 -36.03
N HIS A 6 -13.08 -7.12 -35.55
CA HIS A 6 -12.94 -5.98 -34.62
C HIS A 6 -13.56 -6.16 -33.23
N ALA A 7 -13.95 -7.38 -32.84
CA ALA A 7 -14.51 -7.65 -31.50
C ALA A 7 -13.57 -8.42 -30.56
N ILE A 8 -12.26 -8.43 -30.82
CA ILE A 8 -11.26 -9.05 -29.93
C ILE A 8 -10.32 -7.95 -29.43
N SER A 9 -10.88 -6.93 -28.79
CA SER A 9 -10.08 -5.91 -28.09
C SER A 9 -10.90 -5.23 -27.00
N CYS A 10 -11.53 -6.01 -26.12
CA CYS A 10 -11.82 -5.57 -24.76
C CYS A 10 -12.24 -6.74 -23.86
N LEU A 11 -11.59 -7.90 -23.99
CA LEU A 11 -11.60 -8.90 -22.92
C LEU A 11 -10.44 -8.57 -21.99
N LEU A 12 -10.45 -7.35 -21.43
CA LEU A 12 -9.58 -7.02 -20.32
C LEU A 12 -10.12 -7.85 -19.16
N LEU A 13 -9.40 -8.92 -18.89
CA LEU A 13 -9.54 -9.87 -17.81
C LEU A 13 -9.64 -9.11 -16.48
N ALA A 14 -10.81 -8.60 -16.14
CA ALA A 14 -11.21 -8.40 -14.76
C ALA A 14 -11.32 -9.81 -14.20
N ALA A 15 -10.18 -10.37 -13.78
CA ALA A 15 -10.14 -11.54 -12.94
C ALA A 15 -10.99 -11.17 -11.73
N ALA A 16 -12.25 -11.64 -11.73
CA ALA A 16 -13.10 -11.68 -10.57
C ALA A 16 -12.30 -12.47 -9.53
N THR A 17 -11.54 -11.72 -8.73
CA THR A 17 -10.76 -12.30 -7.66
C THR A 17 -11.82 -12.82 -6.71
N PRO A 18 -11.87 -14.12 -6.41
CA PRO A 18 -12.88 -14.60 -5.49
C PRO A 18 -12.75 -13.79 -4.20
N ALA A 19 -13.86 -13.20 -3.75
CA ALA A 19 -13.97 -12.70 -2.40
C ALA A 19 -13.46 -13.82 -1.49
N SER A 20 -12.35 -13.59 -0.77
CA SER A 20 -11.52 -14.57 -0.02
C SER A 20 -10.19 -15.07 -0.62
N ALA A 21 -9.65 -14.52 -1.72
CA ALA A 21 -8.29 -14.87 -2.12
C ALA A 21 -7.27 -14.41 -1.06
N ARG A 22 -6.69 -15.37 -0.31
CA ARG A 22 -5.56 -15.15 0.60
C ARG A 22 -4.28 -15.04 -0.22
N TYR A 23 -3.46 -14.04 0.05
CA TYR A 23 -2.19 -13.86 -0.63
C TYR A 23 -1.13 -13.33 0.33
N ARG A 24 0.13 -13.56 -0.02
CA ARG A 24 1.29 -13.12 0.77
C ARG A 24 2.11 -12.11 0.00
N VAL A 25 2.59 -11.11 0.73
CA VAL A 25 3.47 -10.06 0.22
C VAL A 25 4.61 -9.86 1.21
N ARG A 26 5.79 -9.58 0.66
CA ARG A 26 6.97 -9.27 1.44
C ARG A 26 7.43 -7.88 1.06
N LEU A 27 7.29 -6.94 1.99
CA LEU A 27 7.56 -5.54 1.76
C LEU A 27 8.73 -5.07 2.61
N ARG A 28 9.55 -4.19 2.05
CA ARG A 28 10.60 -3.53 2.82
C ARG A 28 9.99 -2.57 3.85
N THR A 29 10.60 -2.43 5.01
CA THR A 29 10.21 -1.42 6.00
C THR A 29 10.79 -0.05 5.61
N PRO A 30 10.03 1.06 5.71
CA PRO A 30 8.62 1.16 6.08
C PRO A 30 7.66 0.63 4.98
N LEU A 31 6.53 0.03 5.37
CA LEU A 31 5.63 -0.67 4.43
C LEU A 31 4.89 0.28 3.49
N GLY A 32 4.55 1.50 3.96
CA GLY A 32 3.71 2.44 3.21
C GLY A 32 2.24 2.05 3.18
N ILE A 33 1.73 1.48 4.27
CA ILE A 33 0.32 1.07 4.44
C ILE A 33 -0.26 1.79 5.67
N ALA A 34 -1.43 2.38 5.51
CA ALA A 34 -2.27 2.81 6.62
C ALA A 34 -3.26 1.69 6.97
N PHE A 35 -3.30 1.31 8.24
CA PHE A 35 -4.23 0.32 8.75
C PHE A 35 -5.28 0.97 9.65
N GLU A 36 -6.47 0.38 9.67
CA GLU A 36 -7.58 0.75 10.57
C GLU A 36 -8.12 -0.51 11.26
N GLU A 37 -8.59 -0.37 12.50
CA GLU A 37 -9.24 -1.47 13.22
C GLU A 37 -10.54 -1.87 12.52
N VAL A 38 -10.79 -3.18 12.42
CA VAL A 38 -12.09 -3.68 11.92
C VAL A 38 -13.23 -3.21 12.81
N GLU A 39 -13.02 -3.27 14.12
CA GLU A 39 -13.94 -2.77 15.14
C GLU A 39 -13.13 -2.01 16.20
N PRO A 40 -13.39 -0.70 16.41
CA PRO A 40 -12.63 0.11 17.34
C PRO A 40 -12.61 -0.47 18.75
N GLY A 41 -11.41 -0.63 19.32
CA GLY A 41 -11.22 -1.13 20.69
C GLY A 41 -11.45 -2.63 20.87
N LYS A 42 -11.57 -3.41 19.79
CA LYS A 42 -11.62 -4.88 19.85
C LYS A 42 -10.42 -5.51 19.15
N ALA A 43 -9.93 -6.61 19.70
CA ALA A 43 -8.87 -7.43 19.12
C ALA A 43 -9.37 -8.28 17.93
N CYS A 44 -9.90 -7.61 16.90
CA CYS A 44 -10.49 -8.24 15.70
C CYS A 44 -9.61 -8.06 14.45
N GLY A 45 -8.37 -7.59 14.63
CA GLY A 45 -7.43 -7.30 13.56
C GLY A 45 -7.70 -5.99 12.83
N VAL A 46 -7.03 -5.82 11.70
CA VAL A 46 -7.01 -4.56 10.94
C VAL A 46 -7.29 -4.77 9.45
N VAL A 47 -7.77 -3.71 8.81
CA VAL A 47 -7.94 -3.59 7.36
C VAL A 47 -7.00 -2.52 6.80
N VAL A 48 -6.67 -2.63 5.52
CA VAL A 48 -5.94 -1.60 4.79
C VAL A 48 -6.87 -0.42 4.54
N ALA A 49 -6.61 0.70 5.22
CA ALA A 49 -7.39 1.93 5.08
C ALA A 49 -6.92 2.78 3.90
N ASP A 50 -5.59 2.86 3.70
CA ASP A 50 -4.99 3.58 2.58
C ASP A 50 -3.55 3.09 2.30
N LEU A 51 -3.01 3.47 1.15
CA LEU A 51 -1.61 3.23 0.77
C LEU A 51 -0.90 4.57 0.57
N VAL A 52 0.32 4.68 1.07
CA VAL A 52 1.14 5.88 0.90
C VAL A 52 1.56 6.03 -0.57
N ASP A 53 1.37 7.22 -1.16
CA ASP A 53 1.83 7.55 -2.52
C ASP A 53 3.35 7.37 -2.62
N GLY A 54 3.83 6.61 -3.61
CA GLY A 54 5.24 6.26 -3.76
C GLY A 54 5.80 5.35 -2.65
N GLY A 55 4.93 4.77 -1.81
CA GLY A 55 5.29 3.82 -0.77
C GLY A 55 5.59 2.42 -1.33
N ASN A 56 6.26 1.58 -0.52
CA ASN A 56 6.62 0.21 -0.93
C ASN A 56 5.39 -0.64 -1.28
N ALA A 57 4.27 -0.47 -0.55
CA ALA A 57 3.02 -1.17 -0.84
C ALA A 57 2.35 -0.73 -2.15
N GLU A 58 2.38 0.56 -2.48
CA GLU A 58 1.86 1.06 -3.76
C GLU A 58 2.71 0.57 -4.94
N HIS A 59 4.04 0.55 -4.77
CA HIS A 59 4.96 0.01 -5.76
C HIS A 59 4.80 -1.48 -6.01
N ASP A 60 4.47 -2.27 -4.98
CA ASP A 60 4.17 -3.71 -5.14
C ASP A 60 2.87 -3.93 -5.95
N GLY A 61 1.87 -3.06 -5.74
CA GLY A 61 0.64 -3.00 -6.56
C GLY A 61 -0.36 -4.15 -6.35
N ARG A 62 -0.04 -5.14 -5.49
CA ARG A 62 -0.94 -6.27 -5.20
C ARG A 62 -1.91 -5.97 -4.05
N ILE A 63 -1.52 -5.06 -3.16
CA ILE A 63 -2.29 -4.67 -1.98
C ILE A 63 -3.34 -3.66 -2.37
N TRP A 64 -4.58 -3.90 -1.98
CA TRP A 64 -5.71 -3.02 -2.24
C TRP A 64 -6.24 -2.43 -0.94
N VAL A 65 -6.83 -1.24 -1.06
CA VAL A 65 -7.56 -0.61 0.04
C VAL A 65 -8.78 -1.47 0.34
N GLY A 66 -9.03 -1.80 1.60
CA GLY A 66 -10.08 -2.70 2.06
C GLY A 66 -9.63 -4.16 2.26
N ASP A 67 -8.40 -4.53 1.88
CA ASP A 67 -7.88 -5.87 2.16
C ASP A 67 -7.71 -6.06 3.68
N ARG A 68 -8.01 -7.28 4.17
CA ARG A 68 -7.89 -7.60 5.60
C ARG A 68 -6.54 -8.24 5.90
N LEU A 69 -5.86 -7.78 6.96
CA LEU A 69 -4.63 -8.40 7.43
C LEU A 69 -4.96 -9.67 8.21
N LEU A 70 -4.45 -10.81 7.73
CA LEU A 70 -4.63 -12.11 8.38
C LEU A 70 -3.48 -12.45 9.31
N SER A 71 -2.24 -12.22 8.85
CA SER A 71 -1.04 -12.49 9.62
C SER A 71 0.08 -11.52 9.24
N THR A 72 0.97 -11.26 10.19
CA THR A 72 2.17 -10.44 9.98
C THR A 72 3.38 -11.13 10.58
N SER A 73 4.57 -10.92 10.02
CA SER A 73 5.78 -11.39 10.66
C SER A 73 6.07 -10.56 11.92
N ALA A 74 6.58 -11.22 12.95
CA ALA A 74 7.09 -10.59 14.16
C ALA A 74 8.41 -11.24 14.57
N VAL A 75 9.29 -10.46 15.18
CA VAL A 75 10.50 -10.98 15.82
C VAL A 75 10.17 -11.39 17.23
N VAL A 76 10.21 -12.70 17.48
CA VAL A 76 10.01 -13.30 18.79
C VAL A 76 11.36 -13.50 19.45
N LEU A 77 11.52 -12.90 20.62
CA LEU A 77 12.70 -13.06 21.46
C LEU A 77 12.64 -14.39 22.20
N GLY A 78 13.74 -15.16 22.16
CA GLY A 78 13.86 -16.46 22.80
C GLY A 78 15.22 -16.64 23.49
N GLY A 79 15.28 -17.64 24.36
CA GLY A 79 16.48 -17.97 25.13
C GLY A 79 16.52 -17.27 26.49
N ASP A 80 16.62 -18.06 27.56
CA ASP A 80 17.09 -17.60 28.85
C ASP A 80 18.61 -17.66 28.83
N SER A 81 19.28 -16.50 28.76
CA SER A 81 20.72 -16.47 29.02
C SER A 81 20.98 -16.57 30.51
N ALA A 82 21.16 -17.80 30.99
CA ALA A 82 21.47 -18.09 32.39
C ALA A 82 22.92 -17.72 32.80
N LEU A 83 23.78 -17.28 31.87
CA LEU A 83 25.22 -17.15 32.12
C LEU A 83 25.78 -15.71 32.11
N LEU A 84 24.97 -14.68 31.84
CA LEU A 84 25.45 -13.28 31.77
C LEU A 84 24.55 -12.30 32.54
N THR A 85 24.03 -12.70 33.70
CA THR A 85 23.35 -11.77 34.62
C THR A 85 24.37 -11.15 35.58
N VAL A 86 25.24 -10.29 35.06
CA VAL A 86 25.93 -9.28 35.88
C VAL A 86 25.29 -7.94 35.52
N GLY A 87 24.32 -7.48 36.32
CA GLY A 87 23.72 -6.14 36.17
C GLY A 87 22.23 -6.03 35.81
N GLY A 88 21.40 -7.06 36.08
CA GLY A 88 19.96 -6.84 36.33
C GLY A 88 18.99 -6.69 35.15
N GLY A 89 19.29 -7.23 33.97
CA GLY A 89 18.34 -7.28 32.84
C GLY A 89 18.29 -8.65 32.16
N ARG A 90 17.10 -9.08 31.72
CA ARG A 90 16.91 -10.32 30.95
C ARG A 90 17.51 -10.13 29.55
N GLN A 91 18.64 -10.77 29.27
CA GLN A 91 19.27 -10.77 27.95
C GLN A 91 18.70 -11.92 27.11
N PHE A 92 18.08 -11.60 25.98
CA PHE A 92 17.66 -12.60 25.00
C PHE A 92 18.78 -12.78 23.99
N THR A 93 19.38 -13.98 23.93
CA THR A 93 20.48 -14.29 23.01
C THR A 93 20.03 -14.90 21.69
N ASN A 94 18.74 -15.22 21.57
CA ASN A 94 18.17 -15.75 20.36
C ASN A 94 16.93 -14.94 19.97
N TRP A 95 16.73 -14.73 18.68
CA TRP A 95 15.50 -14.16 18.16
C TRP A 95 15.17 -14.83 16.83
N LYS A 96 13.91 -15.17 16.66
CA LYS A 96 13.40 -15.80 15.43
C LYS A 96 12.25 -14.98 14.88
N ARG A 97 12.14 -14.95 13.56
CA ARG A 97 10.99 -14.35 12.90
C ARG A 97 9.91 -15.41 12.75
N GLU A 98 8.71 -15.11 13.25
CA GLU A 98 7.54 -15.96 13.13
C GLU A 98 6.39 -15.21 12.47
N LEU A 99 5.52 -15.93 11.77
CA LEU A 99 4.30 -15.38 11.20
C LEU A 99 3.19 -15.53 12.23
N ILE A 100 2.73 -14.42 12.81
CA ILE A 100 1.72 -14.41 13.87
C ILE A 100 0.35 -13.98 13.33
N PRO A 101 -0.75 -14.56 13.85
CA PRO A 101 -2.10 -14.27 13.36
C PRO A 101 -2.58 -12.90 13.84
N ALA A 102 -2.85 -11.99 12.91
CA ALA A 102 -3.33 -10.63 13.18
C ALA A 102 -4.84 -10.56 13.45
N THR A 103 -5.62 -11.57 13.05
CA THR A 103 -7.09 -11.53 13.13
C THR A 103 -7.65 -11.50 14.55
N ALA A 104 -6.86 -11.88 15.56
CA ALA A 104 -7.26 -11.95 16.97
C ALA A 104 -6.40 -11.06 17.87
N MET A 105 -5.63 -10.14 17.28
CA MET A 105 -4.73 -9.23 18.00
C MET A 105 -5.31 -7.81 18.01
N GLY A 106 -4.92 -7.02 19.00
CA GLY A 106 -5.20 -5.59 19.05
C GLY A 106 -4.34 -4.80 18.05
N PHE A 107 -4.77 -3.58 17.70
CA PHE A 107 -4.02 -2.72 16.78
C PHE A 107 -2.58 -2.47 17.23
N GLU A 108 -2.38 -2.17 18.52
CA GLU A 108 -1.05 -1.90 19.08
C GLU A 108 -0.13 -3.11 18.96
N GLU A 109 -0.64 -4.32 19.23
CA GLU A 109 0.12 -5.57 19.12
C GLU A 109 0.54 -5.84 17.67
N ILE A 110 -0.37 -5.60 16.71
CA ILE A 110 -0.09 -5.73 15.28
C ILE A 110 0.98 -4.74 14.84
N MET A 111 0.90 -3.48 15.30
CA MET A 111 1.88 -2.46 14.97
C MET A 111 3.24 -2.74 15.61
N ALA A 112 3.27 -3.22 16.85
CA ALA A 112 4.50 -3.67 17.51
C ALA A 112 5.14 -4.86 16.77
N ALA A 113 4.31 -5.82 16.33
CA ALA A 113 4.75 -6.95 15.53
C ALA A 113 5.37 -6.51 14.21
N ILE A 114 4.70 -5.65 13.44
CA ILE A 114 5.24 -5.09 12.19
C ILE A 114 6.55 -4.34 12.47
N GLY A 115 6.54 -3.45 13.47
CA GLY A 115 7.68 -2.62 13.86
C GLY A 115 8.90 -3.43 14.30
N SER A 116 8.70 -4.62 14.88
CA SER A 116 9.79 -5.51 15.30
C SER A 116 10.67 -5.99 14.14
N ASN A 117 10.18 -5.92 12.89
CA ASN A 117 10.94 -6.29 11.69
C ASN A 117 11.82 -5.13 11.16
N SER A 118 12.04 -4.08 11.94
CA SER A 118 12.89 -2.95 11.56
C SER A 118 14.21 -2.94 12.32
N GLY A 119 15.32 -3.19 11.61
CA GLY A 119 16.71 -2.84 11.94
C GLY A 119 17.35 -3.53 13.14
N ARG A 120 16.70 -3.52 14.30
CA ARG A 120 17.23 -3.96 15.60
C ARG A 120 17.69 -5.42 15.62
N PHE A 121 17.08 -6.26 14.79
CA PHE A 121 17.33 -7.72 14.74
C PHE A 121 17.84 -8.20 13.38
N GLY A 122 18.27 -7.27 12.52
CA GLY A 122 18.80 -7.57 11.18
C GLY A 122 17.74 -7.75 10.09
N TYR A 123 16.45 -7.63 10.41
CA TYR A 123 15.37 -7.65 9.43
C TYR A 123 15.11 -6.24 8.88
N VAL A 124 14.85 -6.17 7.57
CA VAL A 124 14.53 -4.92 6.84
C VAL A 124 13.24 -5.06 6.03
N ASP A 125 12.51 -6.16 6.24
CA ASP A 125 11.27 -6.48 5.54
C ASP A 125 10.26 -7.18 6.45
N CYS A 126 8.99 -6.99 6.12
CA CYS A 126 7.86 -7.61 6.79
C CYS A 126 7.12 -8.52 5.81
N LEU A 127 6.79 -9.73 6.26
CA LEU A 127 5.92 -10.66 5.54
C LEU A 127 4.49 -10.46 6.03
N LEU A 128 3.59 -10.13 5.12
CA LEU A 128 2.17 -9.96 5.41
C LEU A 128 1.38 -11.03 4.66
N GLU A 129 0.37 -11.57 5.32
CA GLU A 129 -0.67 -12.36 4.70
C GLU A 129 -1.98 -11.58 4.76
N LEU A 130 -2.57 -11.30 3.60
CA LEU A 130 -3.81 -10.55 3.47
C LEU A 130 -4.89 -11.39 2.80
N ALA A 131 -6.14 -11.01 3.00
CA ALA A 131 -7.28 -11.52 2.26
C ALA A 131 -8.05 -10.40 1.59
N ARG A 132 -8.44 -10.67 0.34
CA ARG A 132 -9.38 -9.81 -0.38
C ARG A 132 -10.78 -9.89 0.22
N THR A 133 -11.35 -8.73 0.49
CA THR A 133 -12.73 -8.53 0.98
C THR A 133 -13.62 -7.96 -0.11
N ASP A 134 -14.93 -7.91 0.13
CA ASP A 134 -15.89 -7.28 -0.80
C ASP A 134 -15.67 -5.77 -0.95
N SER A 135 -15.08 -5.14 0.06
CA SER A 135 -14.73 -3.71 0.06
C SER A 135 -13.39 -3.42 -0.62
N SER A 136 -12.70 -4.44 -1.13
CA SER A 136 -11.34 -4.28 -1.64
C SER A 136 -11.30 -3.63 -3.02
N GLY A 137 -10.64 -2.49 -3.12
CA GLY A 137 -10.48 -1.72 -4.36
C GLY A 137 -9.04 -1.31 -4.60
N ALA A 138 -8.58 -1.44 -5.85
CA ALA A 138 -7.31 -0.87 -6.25
C ALA A 138 -7.34 0.66 -6.03
N LYS A 139 -6.31 1.20 -5.37
CA LYS A 139 -6.18 2.64 -5.16
C LYS A 139 -6.17 3.34 -6.52
N LYS A 140 -7.09 4.30 -6.72
CA LYS A 140 -7.11 5.12 -7.94
C LYS A 140 -5.88 6.01 -7.90
N LYS A 141 -4.96 5.83 -8.85
CA LYS A 141 -3.83 6.76 -9.00
C LYS A 141 -4.40 8.15 -9.25
N ASN A 142 -4.02 9.12 -8.42
CA ASN A 142 -4.25 10.51 -8.75
C ASN A 142 -3.51 10.78 -10.06
N SER A 143 -4.27 10.90 -11.15
CA SER A 143 -3.69 11.35 -12.41
C SER A 143 -3.11 12.74 -12.14
N PRO A 144 -1.85 13.04 -12.50
CA PRO A 144 -1.36 14.40 -12.46
C PRO A 144 -2.30 15.19 -13.37
N ALA A 145 -3.10 16.02 -12.73
CA ALA A 145 -4.24 16.65 -13.33
C ALA A 145 -3.81 17.51 -14.53
N VAL A 146 -4.44 17.27 -15.68
CA VAL A 146 -5.19 18.17 -16.58
C VAL A 146 -4.98 19.70 -16.45
N TRP A 147 -4.57 20.23 -15.30
CA TRP A 147 -4.22 21.63 -15.06
C TRP A 147 -2.99 22.12 -15.85
N GLN A 148 -2.05 21.26 -16.21
CA GLN A 148 -0.92 21.66 -17.08
C GLN A 148 -1.38 21.98 -18.51
N THR A 149 -2.40 21.27 -19.02
CA THR A 149 -2.93 21.49 -20.37
C THR A 149 -3.80 22.75 -20.43
N LEU A 150 -4.57 23.05 -19.38
CA LEU A 150 -5.42 24.25 -19.34
C LEU A 150 -4.60 25.54 -19.20
N HIS A 151 -3.53 25.55 -18.40
CA HIS A 151 -2.65 26.74 -18.29
C HIS A 151 -1.91 27.04 -19.61
N TYR A 152 -1.56 26.03 -20.40
CA TYR A 152 -0.93 26.24 -21.71
C TYR A 152 -1.93 26.72 -22.78
N SER A 153 -3.19 26.27 -22.71
CA SER A 153 -4.24 26.65 -23.67
C SER A 153 -4.74 28.08 -23.49
N ILE A 154 -4.76 28.60 -22.25
CA ILE A 154 -5.17 29.99 -21.98
C ILE A 154 -4.08 30.96 -22.46
N MET A 155 -2.80 30.67 -22.19
CA MET A 155 -1.68 31.51 -22.62
C MET A 155 -1.52 31.59 -24.15
N THR A 156 -1.81 30.49 -24.86
CA THR A 156 -1.69 30.47 -26.33
C THR A 156 -2.83 31.21 -27.02
N ASN A 157 -4.04 31.21 -26.46
CA ASN A 157 -5.19 31.91 -27.04
C ASN A 157 -5.10 33.44 -26.87
N GLU A 158 -4.52 33.92 -25.77
CA GLU A 158 -4.30 35.36 -25.55
C GLU A 158 -3.18 35.94 -26.44
N LEU A 159 -2.12 35.16 -26.72
CA LEU A 159 -1.05 35.58 -27.63
C LEU A 159 -1.51 35.65 -29.10
N SER A 160 -2.49 34.83 -29.50
CA SER A 160 -3.11 34.93 -30.83
C SER A 160 -4.07 36.12 -30.97
N ALA A 161 -4.78 36.51 -29.90
CA ALA A 161 -5.68 37.66 -29.91
C ALA A 161 -4.91 39.01 -29.96
N MET A 162 -3.72 39.07 -29.36
CA MET A 162 -2.91 40.29 -29.33
C MET A 162 -2.16 40.57 -30.66
N ARG A 163 -2.17 39.65 -31.62
CA ARG A 163 -1.46 39.79 -32.92
C ARG A 163 -2.33 40.32 -34.07
N VAL A 164 -3.63 40.56 -33.85
CA VAL A 164 -4.58 40.94 -34.92
C VAL A 164 -4.90 42.44 -34.97
N GLU A 165 -4.53 43.24 -33.96
CA GLU A 165 -4.94 44.65 -33.84
C GLU A 165 -4.02 45.68 -34.53
N HIS A 166 -3.00 45.26 -35.31
CA HIS A 166 -1.98 46.18 -35.86
C HIS A 166 -1.95 46.33 -37.39
N THR A 167 -3.06 46.18 -38.10
CA THR A 167 -3.10 46.42 -39.57
C THR A 167 -4.35 47.15 -40.06
N LEU A 168 -4.80 48.21 -39.39
CA LEU A 168 -5.81 49.12 -39.97
C LEU A 168 -5.56 50.59 -39.58
N THR A 169 -4.48 51.21 -40.06
CA THR A 169 -4.49 52.65 -40.38
C THR A 169 -3.26 53.05 -41.21
N THR A 170 -3.39 53.05 -42.53
CA THR A 170 -2.79 54.10 -43.36
C THR A 170 -3.52 54.19 -44.68
N SER A 171 -3.95 55.42 -44.99
CA SER A 171 -4.61 55.89 -46.20
C SER A 171 -3.75 55.73 -47.45
#